data_AF-A0A3M5PCM2-F1
#
_entry.id   AF-A0A3M5PCM2-F1
#
_cell.length_a   1.000
_cell.length_b   1.000
_cell.length_c   1.000
_cell.angle_alpha   90.00
_cell.angle_beta   90.00
_cell.angle_gamma   90.00
#
_symmetry.space_group_name_H-M   'P 1'
#
loop_
_entity.id
_entity.type
_entity.pdbx_description
1 polymer ?
#
loop_
_entity_poly.entity_id
_entity_poly.type
_entity_poly.pdbx_seq_one_letter_code
_entity_poly.pdbx_strand_id
1 'polypeptide(L)'
;MSILDIRSDRGFSPGVSRILRVSTPVRLPLRLSAFSAPGASARRCLCENARHRCQARSGTLNKPIHRNVMKLDKKLAIARRNQDLGGAVLGVNNTHFAVLDPKRNIWWFDLPVPRLQVGQYEWLHLLMYTPETDQLLHLKVTTVFMRDHIEGLEVRNADKRKPTVSLELSADKDSFLKDMRPKGSNLSFAGFLQD
;
A
#
# COMPACT_ATOMS: atom_id res chain seq x y z
N MET A 1 23.60 1.21 -56.90
CA MET A 1 24.73 0.31 -56.56
C MET A 1 25.23 0.79 -55.21
N SER A 2 24.94 0.17 -54.07
CA SER A 2 24.87 -1.24 -53.65
C SER A 2 23.70 -1.37 -52.63
N ILE A 3 22.78 -2.33 -52.58
CA ILE A 3 22.77 -3.82 -52.59
C ILE A 3 23.36 -4.48 -51.32
N LEU A 4 22.47 -5.23 -50.64
CA LEU A 4 22.61 -6.24 -49.56
C LEU A 4 22.83 -5.70 -48.12
N ASP A 5 22.18 -6.20 -47.06
CA ASP A 5 21.56 -7.52 -46.88
C ASP A 5 20.49 -7.51 -45.77
N ILE A 6 19.45 -8.33 -45.97
CA ILE A 6 18.34 -8.61 -45.05
C ILE A 6 18.66 -9.95 -44.38
N ARG A 7 18.65 -10.00 -43.04
CA ARG A 7 18.55 -11.28 -42.31
C ARG A 7 17.32 -11.31 -41.42
N SER A 8 16.31 -12.01 -41.93
CA SER A 8 15.29 -12.71 -41.16
C SER A 8 15.93 -13.73 -40.24
N ASP A 9 15.47 -13.80 -38.99
CA ASP A 9 15.54 -15.03 -38.22
C ASP A 9 14.16 -15.35 -37.64
N ARG A 10 13.61 -16.47 -38.11
CA ARG A 10 12.36 -17.08 -37.68
C ARG A 10 12.74 -18.25 -36.78
N GLY A 11 12.58 -18.10 -35.47
CA GLY A 11 12.70 -19.19 -34.51
C GLY A 11 11.34 -19.83 -34.23
N PHE A 12 11.13 -21.01 -34.80
CA PHE A 12 9.93 -21.83 -34.77
C PHE A 12 9.77 -22.56 -33.41
N SER A 13 8.54 -22.65 -32.89
CA SER A 13 8.15 -23.62 -31.86
C SER A 13 7.70 -24.94 -32.51
N PRO A 14 8.03 -26.10 -31.92
CA PRO A 14 6.98 -27.09 -31.70
C PRO A 14 7.16 -27.95 -30.43
N GLY A 15 6.06 -28.34 -29.79
CA GLY A 15 6.12 -29.28 -28.66
C GLY A 15 4.75 -29.58 -28.05
N VAL A 16 3.88 -30.21 -28.83
CA VAL A 16 2.65 -30.86 -28.32
C VAL A 16 2.99 -32.30 -27.92
N SER A 17 2.68 -32.72 -26.69
CA SER A 17 2.18 -34.08 -26.40
C SER A 17 1.63 -34.23 -24.99
N ARG A 18 0.31 -34.07 -24.92
CA ARG A 18 -0.70 -34.91 -24.27
C ARG A 18 -0.17 -36.23 -23.66
N ILE A 19 -0.41 -36.44 -22.36
CA ILE A 19 -0.67 -37.78 -21.81
C ILE A 19 -1.87 -37.69 -20.86
N LEU A 20 -2.96 -38.31 -21.29
CA LEU A 20 -4.12 -38.73 -20.48
C LEU A 20 -3.79 -40.09 -19.84
N ARG A 21 -4.11 -40.26 -18.55
CA ARG A 21 -4.48 -41.53 -17.86
C ARG A 21 -4.57 -41.24 -16.36
N VAL A 22 -5.44 -41.80 -15.54
CA VAL A 22 -6.66 -42.63 -15.65
C VAL A 22 -7.24 -42.61 -14.23
N SER A 23 -8.57 -42.66 -14.14
CA SER A 23 -9.34 -42.55 -12.89
C SER A 23 -9.33 -43.82 -12.02
N THR A 24 -9.83 -43.63 -10.78
CA THR A 24 -10.67 -44.56 -9.97
C THR A 24 -10.00 -45.23 -8.73
N PRO A 25 -10.77 -45.78 -7.75
CA PRO A 25 -10.95 -45.16 -6.43
C PRO A 25 -10.79 -46.16 -5.25
N VAL A 26 -10.45 -45.72 -4.04
CA VAL A 26 -10.55 -46.60 -2.85
C VAL A 26 -10.99 -45.75 -1.65
N ARG A 27 -12.28 -45.76 -1.29
CA ARG A 27 -13.00 -46.67 -0.36
C ARG A 27 -12.80 -46.30 1.12
N LEU A 28 -13.82 -45.64 1.68
CA LEU A 28 -14.11 -45.53 3.11
C LEU A 28 -14.24 -46.93 3.75
N PRO A 29 -14.00 -47.01 5.07
CA PRO A 29 -15.12 -47.43 5.91
C PRO A 29 -15.28 -46.59 7.19
N LEU A 30 -16.56 -46.40 7.53
CA LEU A 30 -17.09 -46.02 8.82
C LEU A 30 -16.57 -46.92 9.96
N ARG A 31 -16.27 -46.34 11.12
CA ARG A 31 -16.67 -46.90 12.41
C ARG A 31 -16.93 -45.81 13.45
N LEU A 32 -18.20 -45.70 13.84
CA LEU A 32 -18.62 -45.22 15.15
C LEU A 32 -18.15 -46.22 16.21
N SER A 33 -17.70 -45.69 17.35
CA SER A 33 -17.97 -46.28 18.67
C SER A 33 -17.76 -45.21 19.74
N ALA A 34 -18.86 -44.85 20.39
CA ALA A 34 -18.92 -44.07 21.62
C ALA A 34 -18.37 -44.89 22.80
N PHE A 35 -17.76 -44.24 23.80
CA PHE A 35 -17.93 -44.64 25.20
C PHE A 35 -17.60 -43.46 26.15
N SER A 36 -18.56 -43.21 27.04
CA SER A 36 -18.53 -42.35 28.23
C SER A 36 -17.43 -42.82 29.21
N ALA A 37 -16.81 -42.00 30.07
CA ALA A 37 -17.36 -41.55 31.35
C ALA A 37 -16.26 -40.78 32.16
N PRO A 38 -16.60 -40.15 33.31
CA PRO A 38 -15.91 -38.98 33.87
C PRO A 38 -14.91 -39.29 35.00
N GLY A 39 -13.95 -38.39 35.20
CA GLY A 39 -13.02 -38.42 36.34
C GLY A 39 -13.01 -37.08 37.07
N ALA A 40 -13.78 -37.01 38.15
CA ALA A 40 -13.70 -35.94 39.14
C ALA A 40 -12.38 -36.02 39.91
N SER A 41 -11.74 -34.88 40.18
CA SER A 41 -10.92 -34.76 41.39
C SER A 41 -10.83 -33.32 41.85
N ALA A 42 -11.43 -33.09 43.01
CA ALA A 42 -11.35 -31.89 43.80
C ALA A 42 -9.93 -31.70 44.35
N ARG A 43 -9.46 -30.45 44.44
CA ARG A 43 -8.67 -30.01 45.59
C ARG A 43 -8.76 -28.50 45.78
N ARG A 44 -9.28 -28.16 46.95
CA ARG A 44 -9.22 -26.87 47.64
C ARG A 44 -7.76 -26.42 47.78
N CYS A 45 -7.55 -25.11 47.78
CA CYS A 45 -6.74 -24.38 48.77
C CYS A 45 -7.04 -22.89 48.58
N LEU A 46 -7.93 -22.34 49.41
CA LEU A 46 -7.56 -21.55 50.59
C LEU A 46 -6.91 -20.21 50.21
N CYS A 47 -7.72 -19.18 50.31
CA CYS A 47 -7.29 -17.80 50.49
C CYS A 47 -6.50 -17.69 51.79
N GLU A 48 -5.30 -17.13 51.77
CA GLU A 48 -4.69 -16.62 52.99
C GLU A 48 -3.82 -15.38 52.72
N ASN A 49 -4.34 -14.25 53.19
CA ASN A 49 -3.65 -13.11 53.78
C ASN A 49 -2.31 -12.62 53.18
N ALA A 50 -2.40 -11.45 52.53
CA ALA A 50 -1.40 -10.39 52.73
C ALA A 50 -2.06 -9.01 52.61
N ARG A 51 -2.64 -8.55 53.72
CA ARG A 51 -2.98 -7.14 53.94
C ARG A 51 -1.67 -6.35 54.03
N HIS A 52 -1.21 -5.80 52.92
CA HIS A 52 -0.17 -4.78 52.94
C HIS A 52 -0.67 -3.49 52.32
N ARG A 53 -0.97 -2.55 53.24
CA ARG A 53 -0.86 -1.10 53.11
C ARG A 53 -1.41 -0.49 51.83
N CYS A 54 -2.65 -0.04 51.96
CA CYS A 54 -3.10 1.23 51.38
C CYS A 54 -2.07 2.32 51.69
N GLN A 55 -1.24 2.68 50.71
CA GLN A 55 -0.74 4.04 50.56
C GLN A 55 -1.16 4.51 49.17
N ALA A 56 -2.43 4.90 49.06
CA ALA A 56 -2.89 5.74 47.98
C ALA A 56 -2.20 7.10 48.12
N ARG A 57 -0.98 7.22 47.57
CA ARG A 57 -0.46 8.53 47.19
C ARG A 57 -1.20 8.92 45.92
N SER A 58 -2.29 9.65 46.09
CA SER A 58 -2.89 10.47 45.05
C SER A 58 -1.92 11.62 44.72
N GLY A 59 -0.79 11.25 44.11
CA GLY A 59 0.12 12.17 43.47
C GLY A 59 -0.47 12.50 42.12
N THR A 60 -1.07 13.69 42.05
CA THR A 60 -1.50 14.39 40.86
C THR A 60 -0.49 14.19 39.73
N LEU A 61 -0.82 13.32 38.79
CA LEU A 61 -0.12 13.23 37.53
C LEU A 61 -1.11 13.49 36.41
N ASN A 62 -1.65 14.72 36.40
CA ASN A 62 -2.11 15.34 35.16
C ASN A 62 -0.87 15.60 34.29
N LYS A 63 -0.23 14.52 33.82
CA LYS A 63 0.49 14.59 32.56
C LYS A 63 -0.61 14.83 31.53
N PRO A 64 -0.54 15.90 30.71
CA PRO A 64 -1.42 15.98 29.57
C PRO A 64 -1.23 14.65 28.83
N ILE A 65 -2.33 13.91 28.64
CA ILE A 65 -2.35 12.82 27.67
C ILE A 65 -2.01 13.54 26.38
N HIS A 66 -0.73 13.54 26.03
CA HIS A 66 -0.26 13.90 24.71
C HIS A 66 -1.06 12.94 23.85
N ARG A 67 -2.13 13.43 23.20
CA ARG A 67 -2.87 12.62 22.25
C ARG A 67 -1.79 12.08 21.33
N ASN A 68 -1.50 10.80 21.44
CA ASN A 68 -0.82 10.06 20.40
C ASN A 68 -1.84 10.09 19.27
N VAL A 69 -1.87 11.21 18.54
CA VAL A 69 -2.44 11.25 17.21
C VAL A 69 -1.62 10.20 16.49
N MET A 70 -2.20 9.00 16.35
CA MET A 70 -1.55 7.86 15.75
C MET A 70 -1.06 8.35 14.39
N LYS A 71 0.25 8.52 14.25
CA LYS A 71 0.81 8.97 12.99
C LYS A 71 0.61 7.82 12.02
N LEU A 72 -0.30 7.98 11.06
CA LEU A 72 -0.59 6.95 10.10
C LEU A 72 0.69 6.68 9.28
N ASP A 73 1.35 5.57 9.57
CA ASP A 73 2.53 5.15 8.82
C ASP A 73 2.11 4.56 7.47
N LYS A 74 3.03 4.60 6.49
CA LYS A 74 2.79 4.06 5.14
C LYS A 74 2.24 2.62 5.16
N LYS A 75 2.77 1.74 6.01
CA LYS A 75 2.32 0.34 6.10
C LYS A 75 0.88 0.26 6.60
N LEU A 76 0.53 1.08 7.57
CA LEU A 76 -0.82 1.13 8.14
C LEU A 76 -1.80 1.77 7.16
N ALA A 77 -1.40 2.81 6.44
CA ALA A 77 -2.19 3.41 5.36
C ALA A 77 -2.51 2.39 4.25
N ILE A 78 -1.51 1.62 3.82
CA ILE A 78 -1.69 0.54 2.84
C ILE A 78 -2.65 -0.52 3.37
N ALA A 79 -2.48 -0.95 4.63
CA ALA A 79 -3.35 -1.96 5.24
C ALA A 79 -4.81 -1.47 5.32
N ARG A 80 -5.02 -0.22 5.78
CA ARG A 80 -6.34 0.42 5.82
C ARG A 80 -6.98 0.44 4.44
N ARG A 81 -6.28 0.95 3.42
CA ARG A 81 -6.84 1.05 2.06
C ARG A 81 -7.06 -0.32 1.41
N ASN A 82 -6.23 -1.32 1.67
CA ASN A 82 -6.45 -2.68 1.18
C ASN A 82 -7.69 -3.35 1.80
N GLN A 83 -8.04 -3.02 3.04
CA GLN A 83 -9.28 -3.47 3.65
C GLN A 83 -10.49 -2.92 2.88
N ASP A 84 -10.46 -1.64 2.53
CA ASP A 84 -11.52 -0.99 1.74
C ASP A 84 -11.63 -1.58 0.33
N LEU A 85 -10.50 -1.89 -0.30
CA LEU A 85 -10.45 -2.50 -1.64
C LEU A 85 -10.80 -4.01 -1.66
N GLY A 86 -11.01 -4.63 -0.49
CA GLY A 86 -11.33 -6.05 -0.38
C GLY A 86 -10.20 -7.01 -0.76
N GLY A 87 -8.93 -6.56 -0.76
CA GLY A 87 -7.79 -7.39 -1.16
C GLY A 87 -6.42 -6.71 -1.09
N ALA A 88 -5.36 -7.50 -1.28
CA ALA A 88 -3.97 -7.03 -1.22
C ALA A 88 -3.50 -6.41 -2.56
N VAL A 89 -4.13 -5.30 -2.96
CA VAL A 89 -3.80 -4.58 -4.21
C VAL A 89 -2.58 -3.67 -4.04
N LEU A 90 -2.51 -3.00 -2.89
CA LEU A 90 -1.46 -2.04 -2.56
C LEU A 90 -0.34 -2.71 -1.77
N GLY A 91 0.90 -2.39 -2.13
CA GLY A 91 2.11 -2.88 -1.49
C GLY A 91 3.12 -1.76 -1.28
N VAL A 92 4.13 -2.02 -0.43
CA VAL A 92 5.14 -0.99 -0.07
C VAL A 92 5.93 -0.50 -1.29
N ASN A 93 6.07 -1.35 -2.32
CA ASN A 93 6.85 -1.09 -3.51
C ASN A 93 6.08 -0.32 -4.59
N ASN A 94 4.80 -0.61 -4.81
CA ASN A 94 3.98 0.04 -5.86
C ASN A 94 3.25 1.29 -5.36
N THR A 95 3.24 1.52 -4.04
CA THR A 95 2.49 2.62 -3.43
C THR A 95 3.45 3.69 -2.90
N HIS A 96 3.15 4.94 -3.17
CA HIS A 96 3.80 6.11 -2.59
C HIS A 96 2.88 6.73 -1.55
N PHE A 97 3.46 7.28 -0.48
CA PHE A 97 2.69 7.81 0.65
C PHE A 97 3.21 9.19 1.00
N ALA A 98 2.28 10.14 1.15
CA ALA A 98 2.55 11.49 1.61
C ALA A 98 1.55 11.89 2.70
N VAL A 99 2.05 12.67 3.65
CA VAL A 99 1.24 13.31 4.69
C VAL A 99 1.07 14.76 4.30
N LEU A 100 -0.12 15.32 4.52
CA LEU A 100 -0.42 16.72 4.23
C LEU A 100 0.54 17.63 5.00
N ASP A 101 1.17 18.58 4.30
CA ASP A 101 1.87 19.69 4.92
C ASP A 101 0.87 20.81 5.22
N PRO A 102 0.52 21.08 6.50
CA PRO A 102 -0.49 22.07 6.86
C PRO A 102 -0.04 23.51 6.55
N LYS A 103 1.26 23.76 6.35
CA LYS A 103 1.75 25.13 6.06
C LYS A 103 1.51 25.52 4.60
N ARG A 104 1.67 24.55 3.70
CA ARG A 104 1.56 24.74 2.25
C ARG A 104 0.23 24.20 1.70
N ASN A 105 -0.50 23.45 2.50
CA ASN A 105 -1.71 22.71 2.12
C ASN A 105 -1.48 21.80 0.90
N ILE A 106 -0.36 21.06 0.89
CA ILE A 106 0.01 20.17 -0.21
C ILE A 106 0.43 18.78 0.28
N TRP A 107 0.28 17.79 -0.59
CA TRP A 107 0.98 16.50 -0.51
C TRP A 107 2.17 16.49 -1.46
N TRP A 108 3.36 16.27 -0.92
CA TRP A 108 4.60 16.17 -1.70
C TRP A 108 4.93 14.72 -2.01
N PHE A 109 5.25 14.42 -3.28
CA PHE A 109 5.79 13.13 -3.69
C PHE A 109 7.10 13.28 -4.46
N ASP A 110 8.04 12.37 -4.19
CA ASP A 110 9.19 12.11 -5.06
C ASP A 110 9.08 10.70 -5.65
N LEU A 111 8.87 10.64 -6.95
CA LEU A 111 8.64 9.42 -7.70
C LEU A 111 9.89 9.07 -8.51
N PRO A 112 10.54 7.91 -8.29
CA PRO A 112 11.68 7.51 -9.10
C PRO A 112 11.28 7.36 -10.57
N VAL A 113 11.94 8.07 -11.49
CA VAL A 113 11.68 7.97 -12.94
C VAL A 113 11.78 6.53 -13.46
N PRO A 114 12.70 5.66 -12.98
CA PRO A 114 12.74 4.26 -13.41
C PRO A 114 11.43 3.49 -13.20
N ARG A 115 10.55 3.93 -12.28
CA ARG A 115 9.24 3.30 -12.05
C ARG A 115 8.18 3.72 -13.06
N LEU A 116 8.42 4.80 -13.81
CA LEU A 116 7.52 5.31 -14.85
C LEU A 116 7.85 4.73 -16.24
N GLN A 117 8.91 3.91 -16.33
CA GLN A 117 9.33 3.26 -17.58
C GLN A 117 8.31 2.20 -18.01
N VAL A 118 8.22 2.02 -19.34
CA VAL A 118 7.30 1.05 -19.96
C VAL A 118 7.61 -0.36 -19.47
N GLY A 119 6.57 -1.11 -19.11
CA GLY A 119 6.66 -2.52 -18.73
C GLY A 119 7.04 -2.81 -17.27
N GLN A 120 7.35 -1.79 -16.46
CA GLN A 120 7.62 -1.97 -15.03
C GLN A 120 6.33 -2.00 -14.21
N TYR A 121 5.56 -0.91 -14.28
CA TYR A 121 4.29 -0.78 -13.60
C TYR A 121 3.28 -0.15 -14.56
N GLU A 122 2.08 -0.70 -14.61
CA GLU A 122 0.96 -0.10 -15.36
C GLU A 122 0.35 1.07 -14.56
N TRP A 123 0.29 0.93 -13.24
CA TRP A 123 -0.34 1.86 -12.32
C TRP A 123 0.63 2.36 -11.27
N LEU A 124 0.51 3.64 -10.95
CA LEU A 124 1.14 4.28 -9.80
C LEU A 124 0.06 4.55 -8.74
N HIS A 125 0.29 4.07 -7.52
CA HIS A 125 -0.63 4.32 -6.42
C HIS A 125 -0.08 5.42 -5.51
N LEU A 126 -0.82 6.51 -5.37
CA LEU A 126 -0.49 7.61 -4.46
C LEU A 126 -1.48 7.59 -3.31
N LEU A 127 -0.99 7.43 -2.09
CA LEU A 127 -1.76 7.56 -0.86
C LEU A 127 -1.44 8.90 -0.21
N MET A 128 -2.48 9.66 0.09
CA MET A 128 -2.40 10.99 0.66
C MET A 128 -3.18 11.01 1.96
N TYR A 129 -2.49 11.31 3.06
CA TYR A 129 -3.10 11.33 4.38
C TYR A 129 -3.24 12.74 4.91
N THR A 130 -4.41 13.06 5.46
CA THR A 130 -4.69 14.31 6.18
C THR A 130 -4.84 14.01 7.67
N PRO A 131 -3.83 14.34 8.50
CA PRO A 131 -3.87 14.04 9.94
C PRO A 131 -5.01 14.73 10.70
N GLU A 132 -5.44 15.90 10.23
CA GLU A 132 -6.46 16.71 10.92
C GLU A 132 -7.86 16.07 10.84
N THR A 133 -8.19 15.44 9.71
CA THR A 133 -9.50 14.82 9.44
C THR A 133 -9.44 13.29 9.47
N ASP A 134 -8.27 12.71 9.70
CA ASP A 134 -7.97 11.27 9.54
C ASP A 134 -8.36 10.70 8.16
N GLN A 135 -8.39 11.56 7.14
CA GLN A 135 -8.77 11.18 5.78
C GLN A 135 -7.57 10.55 5.05
N LEU A 136 -7.81 9.43 4.38
CA LEU A 136 -6.85 8.78 3.51
C LEU A 136 -7.41 8.74 2.08
N LEU A 137 -6.79 9.47 1.18
CA LEU A 137 -7.14 9.50 -0.24
C LEU A 137 -6.23 8.56 -1.03
N HIS A 138 -6.77 8.01 -2.12
CA HIS A 138 -6.05 7.09 -3.00
C HIS A 138 -6.18 7.53 -4.44
N LEU A 139 -5.06 7.83 -5.09
CA LEU A 139 -5.01 8.02 -6.54
C LEU A 139 -4.43 6.78 -7.20
N LYS A 140 -5.09 6.33 -8.28
CA LYS A 140 -4.59 5.29 -9.17
C LYS A 140 -4.29 5.92 -10.53
N VAL A 141 -3.05 6.38 -10.70
CA VAL A 141 -2.61 7.10 -11.90
C VAL A 141 -1.96 6.11 -12.87
N THR A 142 -2.21 6.23 -14.17
CA THR A 142 -1.50 5.41 -15.17
C THR A 142 -0.07 5.91 -15.33
N THR A 143 0.90 5.00 -15.47
CA THR A 143 2.29 5.39 -15.79
C THR A 143 2.40 5.99 -17.19
N VAL A 144 1.46 5.68 -18.08
CA VAL A 144 1.30 6.31 -19.40
C VAL A 144 1.02 7.79 -19.25
N PHE A 145 0.01 8.18 -18.47
CA PHE A 145 -0.31 9.60 -18.22
C PHE A 145 0.89 10.38 -17.67
N MET A 146 1.61 9.79 -16.71
CA MET A 146 2.80 10.40 -16.11
C MET A 146 3.94 10.60 -17.13
N ARG A 147 4.09 9.67 -18.07
CA ARG A 147 5.13 9.73 -19.11
C ARG A 147 4.77 10.73 -20.20
N ASP A 148 3.51 10.75 -20.62
CA ASP A 148 3.03 11.66 -21.67
C ASP A 148 3.13 13.12 -21.25
N HIS A 149 3.08 13.39 -19.93
CA HIS A 149 3.22 14.72 -19.35
C HIS A 149 4.55 14.94 -18.64
N ILE A 150 5.56 14.07 -18.83
CA ILE A 150 6.82 14.14 -18.07
C ILE A 150 7.60 15.43 -18.30
N GLU A 151 7.48 16.03 -19.49
CA GLU A 151 8.11 17.31 -19.84
C GLU A 151 7.49 18.48 -19.06
N GLY A 152 6.21 18.38 -18.70
CA GLY A 152 5.50 19.34 -17.87
C GLY A 152 5.60 19.06 -16.38
N LEU A 153 6.36 18.03 -15.97
CA LEU A 153 6.61 17.67 -14.58
C LEU A 153 8.04 18.03 -14.19
N GLU A 154 8.24 18.39 -12.92
CA GLU A 154 9.59 18.73 -12.48
C GLU A 154 10.42 17.49 -12.16
N VAL A 155 11.36 17.17 -13.06
CA VAL A 155 12.35 16.11 -12.83
C VAL A 155 13.54 16.68 -12.07
N ARG A 156 13.69 16.26 -10.81
CA ARG A 156 14.86 16.55 -9.98
C ARG A 156 15.94 15.51 -10.23
N ASN A 157 17.20 15.94 -10.09
CA ASN A 157 18.37 15.07 -10.21
C ASN A 157 18.45 14.31 -11.57
N ALA A 158 18.03 14.95 -12.66
CA ALA A 158 18.02 14.35 -14.00
C ALA A 158 19.40 13.75 -14.38
N ASP A 159 20.49 14.42 -14.01
CA ASP A 159 21.85 13.99 -14.35
C ASP A 159 22.46 12.96 -13.37
N LYS A 160 21.70 12.54 -12.34
CA LYS A 160 22.19 11.60 -11.32
C LYS A 160 21.63 10.20 -11.55
N ARG A 161 22.23 9.21 -10.89
CA ARG A 161 21.86 7.78 -10.96
C ARG A 161 20.40 7.47 -10.57
N LYS A 162 19.73 8.37 -9.84
CA LYS A 162 18.34 8.20 -9.38
C LYS A 162 17.54 9.49 -9.63
N PRO A 163 17.13 9.74 -10.88
CA PRO A 163 16.26 10.87 -11.18
C PRO A 163 14.87 10.63 -10.57
N THR A 164 14.25 11.71 -10.11
CA THR A 164 12.94 11.68 -9.42
C THR A 164 12.03 12.76 -9.97
N VAL A 165 10.81 12.38 -10.33
CA VAL A 165 9.72 13.33 -10.61
C VAL A 165 9.17 13.83 -9.27
N SER A 166 9.16 15.15 -9.10
CA SER A 166 8.62 15.80 -7.90
C SER A 166 7.21 16.29 -8.20
N LEU A 167 6.25 15.94 -7.35
CA LEU A 167 4.85 16.37 -7.44
C LEU A 167 4.45 17.12 -6.17
N GLU A 168 3.72 18.22 -6.34
CA GLU A 168 3.13 18.98 -5.24
C GLU A 168 1.62 19.11 -5.47
N LEU A 169 0.85 18.15 -4.94
CA LEU A 169 -0.60 18.11 -5.11
C LEU A 169 -1.27 19.00 -4.06
N SER A 170 -2.03 19.99 -4.49
CA SER A 170 -2.78 20.89 -3.58
C SER A 170 -3.99 20.20 -2.95
N ALA A 171 -4.24 20.54 -1.69
CA ALA A 171 -5.45 20.18 -0.94
C ALA A 171 -6.44 21.36 -0.85
N ASP A 172 -6.20 22.46 -1.57
CA ASP A 172 -7.11 23.61 -1.61
C ASP A 172 -8.36 23.29 -2.42
N LYS A 173 -9.49 23.94 -2.10
CA LYS A 173 -10.78 23.67 -2.76
C LYS A 173 -10.75 24.02 -4.26
N ASP A 174 -10.08 25.11 -4.63
CA ASP A 174 -10.07 25.62 -6.01
C ASP A 174 -9.05 24.89 -6.91
N SER A 175 -8.05 24.27 -6.29
CA SER A 175 -6.94 23.56 -6.96
C SER A 175 -6.75 22.13 -6.45
N PHE A 176 -7.82 21.50 -5.98
CA PHE A 176 -7.77 20.17 -5.38
C PHE A 176 -7.12 19.16 -6.33
N LEU A 177 -6.06 18.51 -5.86
CA LEU A 177 -5.25 17.53 -6.60
C LEU A 177 -4.63 18.06 -7.90
N LYS A 178 -4.43 19.37 -8.01
CA LYS A 178 -3.60 19.96 -9.07
C LYS A 178 -2.14 20.03 -8.63
N ASP A 179 -1.24 19.77 -9.56
CA ASP A 179 0.20 19.98 -9.35
C ASP A 179 0.52 21.48 -9.35
N MET A 180 1.03 21.99 -8.23
CA MET A 180 1.28 23.42 -7.99
C MET A 180 2.73 23.84 -8.25
N ARG A 181 3.55 22.96 -8.84
CA ARG A 181 4.95 23.30 -9.12
C ARG A 181 5.01 24.50 -10.08
N PRO A 182 5.91 25.48 -9.84
CA PRO A 182 5.99 26.69 -10.67
C PRO A 182 6.46 26.43 -12.10
N LYS A 183 7.13 25.29 -12.34
CA LYS A 183 7.50 24.80 -13.67
C LYS A 183 6.53 23.74 -14.19
N GLY A 184 5.52 23.39 -13.39
CA GLY A 184 4.54 22.35 -13.70
C GLY A 184 3.48 22.86 -14.66
N SER A 185 2.96 21.99 -15.51
CA SER A 185 1.85 22.28 -16.42
C SER A 185 0.46 22.33 -15.74
N ASN A 186 0.40 22.57 -14.43
CA ASN A 186 -0.83 22.58 -13.60
C ASN A 186 -1.72 21.35 -13.85
N LEU A 187 -1.11 20.17 -13.94
CA LEU A 187 -1.82 18.93 -14.26
C LEU A 187 -2.81 18.59 -13.14
N SER A 188 -4.02 18.20 -13.53
CA SER A 188 -5.05 17.77 -12.59
C SER A 188 -5.03 16.25 -12.44
N PHE A 189 -4.99 15.79 -11.19
CA PHE A 189 -5.02 14.37 -10.84
C PHE A 189 -6.38 13.92 -10.29
N ALA A 190 -7.37 14.81 -10.22
CA ALA A 190 -8.68 14.53 -9.64
C ALA A 190 -9.40 13.35 -10.34
N GLY A 191 -9.20 13.17 -11.66
CA GLY A 191 -9.78 12.05 -12.42
C GLY A 191 -9.22 10.66 -12.07
N PHE A 192 -8.14 10.60 -11.28
CA PHE A 192 -7.53 9.34 -10.83
C PHE A 192 -7.90 8.98 -9.40
N LEU A 193 -8.76 9.77 -8.74
CA LEU A 193 -9.23 9.47 -7.39
C LEU A 193 -10.02 8.16 -7.39
N GLN A 194 -9.74 7.33 -6.40
CA GLN A 194 -10.45 6.07 -6.16
C GLN A 194 -11.29 6.26 -4.90
N ASP A 195 -12.57 5.95 -5.01
CA ASP A 195 -13.49 5.85 -3.89
C ASP A 195 -13.23 4.55 -3.10
#